data_AF-A0A532CGR5-F1
#
_entry.id   AF-A0A532CGR5-F1
#
_cell.length_a   1.000
_cell.length_b   1.000
_cell.length_c   1.000
_cell.angle_alpha   90.00
_cell.angle_beta   90.00
_cell.angle_gamma   90.00
#
_symmetry.space_group_name_H-M   'P 1'
#
loop_
_entity.id
_entity.type
_entity.pdbx_description
1 polymer ?
#
loop_
_entity_poly.entity_id
_entity_poly.type
_entity_poly.pdbx_seq_one_letter_code
_entity_poly.pdbx_strand_id
1 'polypeptide(L)' 'AIVCACFGVGANQIAEAVRGGCTSVAAIGAALHAGTNCGSCRAEIKTIIDGRRLQAAE' A
#
# COMPACT_ATOMS: atom_id res chain seq x y z
N ALA A 1 -5.83 6.98 6.23
CA ALA A 1 -5.95 7.61 4.89
C ALA A 1 -6.15 6.54 3.83
N ILE A 2 -6.94 6.84 2.79
CA ILE A 2 -7.07 6.01 1.59
C ILE A 2 -5.79 6.16 0.78
N VAL A 3 -5.19 5.03 0.40
CA VAL A 3 -3.96 4.97 -0.40
C VAL A 3 -4.29 4.61 -1.84
N CYS A 4 -5.16 3.62 -2.05
CA CYS A 4 -5.66 3.27 -3.37
C CYS A 4 -7.11 3.72 -3.54
N ALA A 5 -7.33 4.80 -4.28
CA ALA A 5 -8.68 5.30 -4.58
C ALA A 5 -9.49 4.35 -5.47
N CYS A 6 -8.85 3.59 -6.38
CA CYS A 6 -9.56 2.69 -7.29
C CYS A 6 -10.34 1.57 -6.59
N PHE A 7 -9.79 1.06 -5.48
CA PHE A 7 -10.34 -0.07 -4.74
C PHE A 7 -10.67 0.29 -3.29
N GLY A 8 -10.58 1.57 -2.93
CA GLY A 8 -10.86 2.04 -1.56
C GLY A 8 -9.92 1.48 -0.50
N VAL A 9 -8.67 1.13 -0.84
CA VAL A 9 -7.73 0.49 0.10
C VAL A 9 -6.98 1.54 0.91
N GLY A 10 -7.06 1.44 2.24
CA GLY A 10 -6.36 2.32 3.17
C GLY A 10 -4.96 1.85 3.60
N ALA A 11 -4.18 2.78 4.16
CA ALA A 11 -2.84 2.50 4.67
C ALA A 11 -2.82 1.39 5.74
N ASN A 12 -3.85 1.32 6.59
CA ASN A 12 -3.95 0.28 7.62
C ASN A 12 -4.13 -1.11 7.01
N GLN A 13 -4.95 -1.24 5.96
CA GLN A 13 -5.12 -2.54 5.28
C GLN A 13 -3.81 -3.00 4.64
N ILE A 14 -3.07 -2.07 4.00
CA ILE A 14 -1.76 -2.37 3.43
C ILE A 14 -0.79 -2.78 4.54
N ALA A 15 -0.74 -2.06 5.67
CA ALA A 15 0.11 -2.39 6.80
C ALA A 15 -0.21 -3.77 7.40
N GLU A 16 -1.49 -4.12 7.54
CA GLU A 16 -1.91 -5.45 8.01
C GLU A 16 -1.51 -6.55 7.02
N ALA A 17 -1.64 -6.31 5.70
CA ALA A 17 -1.16 -7.25 4.69
C ALA A 17 0.37 -7.41 4.73
N VAL A 18 1.12 -6.34 4.98
CA VAL A 18 2.58 -6.39 5.19
C VAL A 18 2.91 -7.24 6.42
N ARG A 19 2.19 -7.05 7.54
CA ARG A 19 2.35 -7.88 8.75
C ARG A 19 2.00 -9.34 8.51
N GLY A 20 1.10 -9.62 7.57
CA GLY A 20 0.78 -10.97 7.08
C GLY A 20 1.83 -11.57 6.15
N GLY A 21 2.92 -10.86 5.84
CA GLY A 21 4.02 -11.36 4.99
C GLY A 21 4.05 -10.78 3.57
N CYS A 22 3.17 -9.83 3.22
CA CYS A 22 3.24 -9.16 1.93
C CYS A 22 4.40 -8.16 1.86
N THR A 23 5.53 -8.57 1.30
CA THR A 23 6.77 -7.76 1.24
C THR A 23 6.99 -7.05 -0.09
N SER A 24 5.98 -7.02 -0.97
CA SER A 24 6.09 -6.42 -2.30
C SER A 24 4.76 -5.88 -2.81
N VAL A 25 4.81 -4.87 -3.68
CA VAL A 25 3.59 -4.24 -4.25
C VAL A 25 2.74 -5.27 -5.00
N ALA A 26 3.36 -6.25 -5.65
CA ALA A 26 2.64 -7.35 -6.30
C ALA A 26 1.89 -8.23 -5.29
N ALA A 27 2.51 -8.57 -4.16
CA ALA A 27 1.85 -9.34 -3.09
C ALA A 27 0.68 -8.54 -2.48
N ILE A 28 0.85 -7.24 -2.27
CA ILE A 28 -0.24 -6.34 -1.85
C ILE A 28 -1.35 -6.27 -2.90
N GLY A 29 -1.01 -6.21 -4.18
CA GLY A 29 -1.98 -6.23 -5.28
C GLY A 29 -2.75 -7.55 -5.35
N ALA A 30 -2.11 -8.68 -5.07
CA ALA A 30 -2.77 -9.97 -5.01
C ALA A 30 -3.71 -10.09 -3.79
N ALA A 31 -3.32 -9.54 -2.64
CA ALA A 31 -4.10 -9.62 -1.40
C ALA A 31 -5.25 -8.60 -1.32
N LEU A 32 -5.02 -7.37 -1.79
CA LEU A 32 -5.91 -6.23 -1.58
C LEU A 32 -6.37 -5.56 -2.88
N HIS A 33 -5.92 -6.01 -4.06
CA HIS A 33 -6.13 -5.35 -5.36
C HIS A 33 -5.46 -3.96 -5.47
N ALA A 34 -4.85 -3.44 -4.41
CA ALA A 34 -4.21 -2.13 -4.43
C ALA A 34 -3.03 -2.10 -5.40
N GLY A 35 -3.04 -1.13 -6.33
CA GLY A 35 -1.99 -0.95 -7.32
C GLY A 35 -2.17 -1.74 -8.62
N THR A 36 -3.25 -2.51 -8.80
CA THR A 36 -3.47 -3.31 -10.02
C THR A 36 -4.23 -2.58 -11.14
N ASN A 37 -4.90 -1.46 -10.83
CA ASN A 37 -5.66 -0.66 -11.80
C ASN A 37 -4.83 0.49 -12.41
N CYS A 38 -4.98 1.74 -11.92
CA CYS A 38 -4.24 2.89 -12.46
C CYS A 38 -2.77 2.96 -12.01
N GLY A 39 -2.44 2.27 -10.92
CA GLY A 39 -1.07 2.18 -10.40
C GLY A 39 -0.53 3.41 -9.65
N SER A 40 -1.29 4.50 -9.49
CA SER A 40 -0.82 5.72 -8.80
C SER A 40 -0.37 5.48 -7.35
N CYS A 41 -1.06 4.57 -6.66
CA CYS A 41 -0.76 4.20 -5.27
C CYS A 41 0.47 3.30 -5.09
N ARG A 42 1.10 2.79 -6.16
CA ARG A 42 2.22 1.83 -6.06
C ARG A 42 3.43 2.41 -5.31
N ALA A 43 3.72 3.69 -5.51
CA ALA A 43 4.80 4.37 -4.80
C ALA A 43 4.54 4.42 -3.29
N GLU A 44 3.33 4.80 -2.89
CA GLU A 44 2.93 4.87 -1.49
C GLU A 44 2.86 3.49 -0.82
N ILE A 45 2.34 2.47 -1.53
CA ILE A 45 2.38 1.09 -1.06
C ILE A 45 3.83 0.66 -0.79
N LYS A 46 4.76 1.01 -1.67
CA LYS A 46 6.19 0.71 -1.48
C LYS A 46 6.76 1.42 -0.26
N THR A 47 6.41 2.69 -0.02
CA THR A 47 6.79 3.42 1.20
C THR A 47 6.32 2.71 2.48
N ILE A 48 5.07 2.22 2.47
CA ILE A 48 4.51 1.46 3.59
C ILE A 48 5.23 0.12 3.79
N ILE A 49 5.50 -0.62 2.70
CA ILE A 49 6.24 -1.90 2.74
C ILE A 49 7.65 -1.72 3.30
N ASP A 50 8.38 -0.69 2.86
CA ASP A 50 9.76 -0.42 3.27
C ASP A 50 9.84 0.01 4.74
N GLY A 51 8.71 0.16 5.44
CA GLY A 51 8.64 0.67 6.81
C GLY A 51 9.13 2.10 6.94
N ARG A 52 9.41 2.77 5.82
CA ARG A 52 9.76 4.18 5.78
C ARG A 52 8.49 4.96 6.01
N ARG A 53 8.14 5.18 7.27
CA ARG A 53 7.33 6.36 7.61
C ARG A 53 8.17 7.59 7.27
N LEU A 54 8.12 8.01 6.01
CA LEU A 54 8.36 9.39 5.64
C LEU A 54 7.22 10.21 6.27
N GLN A 55 7.35 10.50 7.56
CA GLN A 55 6.73 11.69 8.13
C GLN A 55 7.46 12.89 7.52
N ALA A 56 7.06 13.28 6.32
CA ALA A 56 7.14 14.67 5.88
C ALA A 56 5.69 15.17 5.99
N ALA A 57 5.29 15.75 7.12
CA ALA A 57 5.46 17.17 7.41
C ALA A 57 4.84 18.01 6.30
N GLU A 58 3.56 18.37 6.48
CA GLU A 58 2.99 19.71 6.28
C GLU A 58 1.87 19.91 7.31
#